data_AF-A0A1X2A4Z3-F1
#
_entry.id   AF-A0A1X2A4Z3-F1
#
_cell.length_a   1.000
_cell.length_b   1.000
_cell.length_c   1.000
_cell.angle_alpha   90.00
_cell.angle_beta   90.00
_cell.angle_gamma   90.00
#
_symmetry.space_group_name_H-M   'P 1'
#
loop_
_entity.id
_entity.type
_entity.pdbx_description
1 polymer ?
#
loop_
_entity_poly.entity_id
_entity_poly.type
_entity_poly.pdbx_seq_one_letter_code
_entity_poly.pdbx_strand_id
1 'polypeptide(L)'
;MEHRTQADVTPVLGGWRPTTASPAFAPPDIARVLQYVRHPVHVVREEATGQLGLAMGGELVGAGAAEISLVATLPPIYPEWLGDREFCEAHGTRFPYVTGAMANGIATPALVVAIAEAGMLGFFGAGGLSYAGVEQGLADIRARLAGRTGLAWGANLIHSPHEPALEARVAELFIAHDVRIVEASAFMKLTPAVVHYALSGLSTDPSGAIVRRNHVMAKVSRPEVARMFMEPAPAALVSALEAAGKLTAREAELSRHVPVAEDITVEADSGGHTDNRPLPALFSEIVMLRDELAHRHGLKTRVRVGAGGGISTPQSVAGAFAMGAAYVVTGSVNQSCVESGLSARAREMLAKASVADVMMAPASDMFEMGVNLQVLKRGSMFGPRARKLYGWYAGNPDLATVLGEHRGELEKILGKSVEEVWAETRQYWEQREPSVLDLAARDAKYQMALVFRWYLGKSSRWAIEGDPDRVLDYQIWCGPSMGAFNSWAAGSYLERCEHRNVDQVALNLLEGAAQISRAQQARTCGVPVPVSAFRYIPRPLSIAPDGARST
;
A
#
# COMPACT_ATOMS: atom_id res chain seq x y z
N MET A 1 -20.26 6.13 35.75
CA MET A 1 -19.18 7.13 35.62
C MET A 1 -19.19 7.95 36.89
N GLU A 2 -18.21 7.77 37.76
CA GLU A 2 -18.06 8.58 38.98
C GLU A 2 -17.56 9.98 38.59
N HIS A 3 -18.19 11.04 39.11
CA HIS A 3 -17.69 12.41 39.00
C HIS A 3 -16.50 12.56 39.94
N ARG A 4 -15.28 12.62 39.40
CA ARG A 4 -14.07 12.98 40.14
C ARG A 4 -13.50 14.29 39.58
N THR A 5 -13.01 15.16 40.46
CA THR A 5 -12.30 16.39 40.08
C THR A 5 -10.91 16.03 39.53
N GLN A 6 -10.35 16.86 38.65
CA GLN A 6 -9.06 16.58 37.96
C GLN A 6 -7.88 16.38 38.95
N ALA A 7 -7.96 16.99 40.14
CA ALA A 7 -6.98 16.84 41.22
C ALA A 7 -7.05 15.47 41.92
N ASP A 8 -8.23 14.86 42.05
CA ASP A 8 -8.45 13.57 42.74
C ASP A 8 -8.11 12.34 41.87
N VAL A 9 -7.77 12.53 40.57
CA VAL A 9 -7.64 11.44 39.59
C VAL A 9 -6.21 11.22 39.12
N THR A 10 -5.30 12.16 39.38
CA THR A 10 -3.96 12.11 38.76
C THR A 10 -2.92 11.55 39.74
N PRO A 11 -2.44 10.30 39.55
CA PRO A 11 -1.50 9.68 40.47
C PRO A 11 -0.20 10.48 40.55
N VAL A 12 0.37 10.60 41.74
CA VAL A 12 1.70 11.18 41.98
C VAL A 12 2.67 10.02 42.17
N LEU A 13 3.62 9.89 41.24
CA LEU A 13 4.65 8.84 41.28
C LEU A 13 5.92 9.31 42.01
N GLY A 14 6.11 10.62 42.16
CA GLY A 14 7.29 11.23 42.77
C GLY A 14 7.30 12.74 42.59
N GLY A 15 8.42 13.38 42.88
CA GLY A 15 8.71 14.76 42.50
C GLY A 15 9.66 14.81 41.30
N TRP A 16 9.70 15.95 40.62
CA TRP A 16 10.64 16.22 39.53
C TRP A 16 11.29 17.58 39.74
N ARG A 17 12.60 17.68 39.49
CA ARG A 17 13.34 18.96 39.55
C ARG A 17 14.07 19.24 38.24
N PRO A 18 14.06 20.48 37.73
CA PRO A 18 14.78 20.84 36.52
C PRO A 18 16.29 20.78 36.76
N THR A 19 17.03 20.22 35.80
CA THR A 19 18.50 20.32 35.77
C THR A 19 18.95 21.39 34.77
N THR A 20 18.44 21.34 33.55
CA THR A 20 18.82 22.26 32.46
C THR A 20 17.65 23.05 31.87
N ALA A 21 16.45 22.47 31.83
CA ALA A 21 15.26 23.09 31.25
C ALA A 21 14.08 23.03 32.21
N SER A 22 13.29 24.11 32.24
CA SER A 22 12.04 24.18 32.97
C SER A 22 10.95 23.33 32.30
N PRO A 23 9.94 22.86 33.06
CA PRO A 23 8.81 22.13 32.52
C PRO A 23 7.95 23.05 31.63
N ALA A 24 7.35 22.47 30.61
CA ALA A 24 6.50 23.12 29.64
C ALA A 24 5.02 23.00 30.05
N PHE A 25 4.43 24.13 30.43
CA PHE A 25 2.99 24.26 30.73
C PHE A 25 2.23 25.05 29.64
N ALA A 26 2.91 25.94 28.94
CA ALA A 26 2.32 26.73 27.87
C ALA A 26 2.08 25.86 26.62
N PRO A 27 0.97 26.06 25.88
CA PRO A 27 0.67 25.25 24.70
C PRO A 27 1.81 25.19 23.65
N PRO A 28 2.48 26.29 23.26
CA PRO A 28 3.57 26.23 22.28
C PRO A 28 4.76 25.38 22.78
N ASP A 29 5.09 25.44 24.06
CA ASP A 29 6.19 24.66 24.65
C ASP A 29 5.84 23.18 24.76
N ILE A 30 4.60 22.85 25.13
CA ILE A 30 4.10 21.46 25.11
C ILE A 30 4.25 20.88 23.70
N ALA A 31 3.80 21.62 22.67
CA ALA A 31 3.93 21.17 21.28
C ALA A 31 5.40 20.94 20.87
N ARG A 32 6.33 21.80 21.33
CA ARG A 32 7.77 21.66 21.07
C ARG A 32 8.37 20.43 21.75
N VAL A 33 8.03 20.17 23.01
CA VAL A 33 8.50 18.97 23.74
C VAL A 33 8.03 17.68 23.05
N LEU A 34 6.79 17.66 22.55
CA LEU A 34 6.22 16.48 21.89
C LEU A 34 6.88 16.12 20.54
N GLN A 35 7.71 16.99 19.96
CA GLN A 35 8.48 16.69 18.75
C GLN A 35 9.68 15.77 19.01
N TYR A 36 10.14 15.65 20.26
CA TYR A 36 11.27 14.81 20.65
C TYR A 36 10.84 13.36 20.89
N VAL A 37 10.30 12.72 19.85
CA VAL A 37 9.67 11.39 19.97
C VAL A 37 10.61 10.31 20.48
N ARG A 38 11.91 10.41 20.18
CA ARG A 38 12.95 9.43 20.59
C ARG A 38 13.43 9.59 22.04
N HIS A 39 12.95 10.59 22.77
CA HIS A 39 13.33 10.84 24.16
C HIS A 39 12.21 10.47 25.13
N PRO A 40 12.55 10.01 26.35
CA PRO A 40 11.58 9.95 27.43
C PRO A 40 11.03 11.35 27.73
N VAL A 41 9.72 11.46 27.94
CA VAL A 41 9.06 12.70 28.32
C VAL A 41 8.32 12.48 29.63
N HIS A 42 8.53 13.33 30.62
CA HIS A 42 7.85 13.27 31.90
C HIS A 42 6.57 14.10 31.84
N VAL A 43 5.44 13.50 32.23
CA VAL A 43 4.22 14.23 32.54
C VAL A 43 4.34 14.74 33.95
N VAL A 44 4.23 16.04 34.11
CA VAL A 44 4.42 16.71 35.39
C VAL A 44 3.21 17.55 35.77
N ARG A 45 3.04 17.80 37.07
CA ARG A 45 2.01 18.68 37.61
C ARG A 45 2.65 19.76 38.46
N GLU A 46 2.30 21.02 38.21
CA GLU A 46 2.68 22.13 39.09
C GLU A 46 1.77 22.14 40.32
N GLU A 47 2.35 22.06 41.52
CA GLU A 47 1.57 21.95 42.77
C GLU A 47 0.77 23.23 43.06
N ALA A 48 1.28 24.40 42.68
CA ALA A 48 0.62 25.68 42.93
C ALA A 48 -0.67 25.87 42.11
N THR A 49 -0.72 25.38 40.87
CA THR A 49 -1.83 25.60 39.93
C THR A 49 -2.62 24.34 39.64
N GLY A 50 -2.06 23.17 39.94
CA GLY A 50 -2.57 21.86 39.52
C GLY A 50 -2.42 21.60 38.01
N GLN A 51 -1.75 22.49 37.26
CA GLN A 51 -1.64 22.38 35.81
C GLN A 51 -0.74 21.22 35.40
N LEU A 52 -1.20 20.44 34.42
CA LEU A 52 -0.39 19.40 33.79
C LEU A 52 0.48 19.98 32.66
N GLY A 53 1.73 19.55 32.63
CA GLY A 53 2.72 19.93 31.63
C GLY A 53 3.65 18.77 31.28
N LEU A 54 4.69 19.07 30.50
CA LEU A 54 5.69 18.11 30.07
C LEU A 54 7.09 18.57 30.43
N ALA A 55 7.97 17.65 30.78
CA ALA A 55 9.37 17.92 31.00
C ALA A 55 10.25 16.88 30.29
N MET A 56 11.48 17.25 29.97
CA MET A 56 12.51 16.34 29.46
C MET A 56 13.75 16.43 30.36
N GLY A 57 14.42 15.29 30.58
CA GLY A 57 15.55 15.23 31.51
C GLY A 57 15.12 15.54 32.95
N GLY A 58 15.95 16.29 33.68
CA GLY A 58 15.74 16.61 35.08
C GLY A 58 16.12 15.47 36.04
N GLU A 59 15.91 15.71 37.33
CA GLU A 59 16.12 14.74 38.40
C GLU A 59 14.77 14.28 38.97
N LEU A 60 14.60 12.96 39.09
CA LEU A 60 13.46 12.37 39.80
C LEU A 60 13.77 12.34 41.30
N VAL A 61 12.91 12.96 42.09
CA VAL A 61 13.04 13.05 43.55
C VAL A 61 11.84 12.42 44.25
N GLY A 62 11.91 12.28 45.57
CA GLY A 62 10.77 11.79 46.36
C GLY A 62 9.53 12.67 46.21
N ALA A 63 8.34 12.07 46.37
CA ALA A 63 7.09 12.81 46.37
C ALA A 63 7.10 13.93 47.44
N GLY A 64 6.63 15.12 47.07
CA GLY A 64 6.65 16.30 47.95
C GLY A 64 8.03 16.96 48.11
N ALA A 65 9.10 16.43 47.53
CA ALA A 65 10.42 17.05 47.59
C ALA A 65 10.62 18.19 46.56
N ALA A 66 9.63 18.48 45.70
CA ALA A 66 9.70 19.56 44.71
C ALA A 66 8.32 20.18 44.51
N GLU A 67 8.29 21.40 43.97
CA GLU A 67 7.05 22.11 43.58
C GLU A 67 6.38 21.51 42.34
N ILE A 68 7.08 20.57 41.68
CA ILE A 68 6.62 19.85 40.51
C ILE A 68 6.50 18.37 40.85
N SER A 69 5.30 17.82 40.74
CA SER A 69 5.03 16.40 40.90
C SER A 69 5.22 15.66 39.57
N LEU A 70 5.80 14.46 39.65
CA LEU A 70 5.85 13.50 38.55
C LEU A 70 4.54 12.72 38.51
N VAL A 71 3.86 12.76 37.38
CA VAL A 71 2.59 12.05 37.14
C VAL A 71 2.81 10.77 36.34
N ALA A 72 3.62 10.85 35.28
CA ALA A 72 3.94 9.71 34.42
C ALA A 72 5.27 9.94 33.72
N THR A 73 5.87 8.87 33.21
CA THR A 73 6.97 8.95 32.24
C THR A 73 6.55 8.24 30.97
N LEU A 74 6.56 8.97 29.87
CA LEU A 74 6.23 8.47 28.54
C LEU A 74 7.50 7.91 27.90
N PRO A 75 7.55 6.62 27.52
CA PRO A 75 8.73 6.04 26.88
C PRO A 75 8.97 6.63 25.49
N PRO A 76 10.20 6.59 24.95
CA PRO A 76 10.48 6.89 23.55
C PRO A 76 9.55 6.18 22.56
N ILE A 77 9.25 6.84 21.44
CA ILE A 77 8.53 6.29 20.29
C ILE A 77 9.45 6.38 19.08
N TYR A 78 9.64 5.25 18.42
CA TYR A 78 10.45 5.11 17.23
C TYR A 78 9.55 4.74 16.05
N PRO A 79 9.73 5.36 14.87
CA PRO A 79 8.95 4.98 13.69
C PRO A 79 9.08 3.48 13.32
N GLU A 80 10.23 2.88 13.63
CA GLU A 80 10.52 1.44 13.52
C GLU A 80 9.57 0.56 14.35
N TRP A 81 8.93 1.11 15.39
CA TRP A 81 8.11 0.37 16.36
C TRP A 81 6.62 0.72 16.32
N LEU A 82 6.16 1.49 15.32
CA LEU A 82 4.74 1.86 15.22
C LEU A 82 3.83 0.69 14.83
N GLY A 83 4.37 -0.28 14.10
CA GLY A 83 3.66 -1.49 13.67
C GLY A 83 4.12 -2.75 14.40
N ASP A 84 3.95 -3.90 13.75
CA ASP A 84 4.36 -5.18 14.30
C ASP A 84 5.86 -5.42 14.05
N ARG A 85 6.61 -5.70 15.11
CA ARG A 85 8.03 -6.02 15.00
C ARG A 85 8.28 -7.35 14.29
N GLU A 86 7.35 -8.30 14.42
CA GLU A 86 7.43 -9.59 13.74
C GLU A 86 7.36 -9.41 12.22
N PHE A 87 6.70 -8.37 11.71
CA PHE A 87 6.74 -8.03 10.29
C PHE A 87 8.16 -7.67 9.85
N CYS A 88 8.79 -6.74 10.56
CA CYS A 88 10.15 -6.29 10.27
C CYS A 88 11.16 -7.44 10.35
N GLU A 89 11.04 -8.29 11.37
CA GLU A 89 11.90 -9.45 11.57
C GLU A 89 11.68 -10.52 10.50
N ALA A 90 10.43 -10.80 10.10
CA ALA A 90 10.11 -11.79 9.06
C ALA A 90 10.62 -11.39 7.68
N HIS A 91 10.60 -10.09 7.35
CA HIS A 91 10.96 -9.60 6.01
C HIS A 91 12.34 -8.95 5.94
N GLY A 92 13.04 -8.77 7.06
CA GLY A 92 14.32 -8.07 7.11
C GLY A 92 14.19 -6.57 6.83
N THR A 93 13.05 -5.96 7.15
CA THR A 93 12.86 -4.51 7.03
C THR A 93 13.15 -3.81 8.35
N ARG A 94 13.50 -2.53 8.27
CA ARG A 94 13.64 -1.64 9.44
C ARG A 94 12.31 -1.03 9.85
N PHE A 95 11.48 -0.66 8.87
CA PHE A 95 10.20 -0.02 9.11
C PHE A 95 9.02 -0.89 8.63
N PRO A 96 7.88 -0.86 9.33
CA PRO A 96 6.66 -1.56 8.93
C PRO A 96 5.89 -0.77 7.86
N TYR A 97 6.57 -0.50 6.74
CA TYR A 97 6.06 0.31 5.63
C TYR A 97 6.33 -0.36 4.30
N VAL A 98 5.31 -0.34 3.45
CA VAL A 98 5.31 -1.00 2.15
C VAL A 98 4.86 -0.01 1.06
N THR A 99 5.55 -0.02 -0.08
CA THR A 99 4.99 0.56 -1.31
C THR A 99 4.34 -0.55 -2.13
N GLY A 100 3.01 -0.50 -2.28
CA GLY A 100 2.26 -1.46 -3.07
C GLY A 100 2.62 -1.39 -4.55
N ALA A 101 2.37 -2.47 -5.29
CA ALA A 101 2.66 -2.50 -6.70
C ALA A 101 1.73 -1.56 -7.48
N MET A 102 2.27 -1.00 -8.56
CA MET A 102 1.56 -0.12 -9.48
C MET A 102 1.81 -0.64 -10.89
N ALA A 103 0.72 -1.05 -11.55
CA ALA A 103 0.74 -1.85 -12.78
C ALA A 103 1.52 -1.20 -13.94
N ASN A 104 1.78 -1.99 -14.98
CA ASN A 104 2.48 -1.59 -16.20
C ASN A 104 3.87 -1.00 -15.94
N GLY A 105 4.56 -1.48 -14.90
CA GLY A 105 5.89 -1.00 -14.51
C GLY A 105 5.91 0.41 -13.89
N ILE A 106 4.77 0.97 -13.48
CA ILE A 106 4.74 2.27 -12.78
C ILE A 106 5.51 2.18 -11.45
N ALA A 107 5.39 1.06 -10.73
CA ALA A 107 6.33 0.73 -9.66
C ALA A 107 7.59 0.12 -10.30
N THR A 108 8.56 0.98 -10.60
CA THR A 108 9.78 0.63 -11.35
C THR A 108 10.80 -0.15 -10.50
N PRO A 109 11.80 -0.77 -11.13
CA PRO A 109 12.98 -1.28 -10.42
C PRO A 109 13.66 -0.22 -9.55
N ALA A 110 13.78 1.02 -10.04
CA ALA A 110 14.42 2.11 -9.29
C ALA A 110 13.65 2.46 -8.02
N LEU A 111 12.31 2.51 -8.09
CA LEU A 111 11.45 2.75 -6.92
C LEU A 111 11.60 1.65 -5.88
N VAL A 112 11.59 0.38 -6.31
CA VAL A 112 11.75 -0.77 -5.41
C VAL A 112 13.10 -0.74 -4.72
N VAL A 113 14.17 -0.42 -5.46
CA VAL A 113 15.53 -0.31 -4.92
C VAL A 113 15.64 0.81 -3.90
N ALA A 114 15.10 2.00 -4.19
CA ALA A 114 15.12 3.13 -3.26
C ALA A 114 14.41 2.83 -1.93
N ILE A 115 13.27 2.14 -2.00
CA ILE A 115 12.52 1.69 -0.81
C ILE A 115 13.27 0.61 -0.03
N ALA A 116 13.85 -0.37 -0.74
CA ALA A 116 14.64 -1.43 -0.12
C ALA A 116 15.86 -0.86 0.63
N GLU A 117 16.60 0.05 0.01
CA GLU A 117 17.73 0.76 0.62
C GLU A 117 17.33 1.60 1.83
N ALA A 118 16.10 2.13 1.83
CA ALA A 118 15.55 2.85 2.98
C ALA A 118 15.07 1.93 4.12
N GLY A 119 15.32 0.61 4.03
CA GLY A 119 14.92 -0.37 5.05
C GLY A 119 13.42 -0.66 5.06
N MET A 120 12.76 -0.55 3.91
CA MET A 120 11.33 -0.76 3.73
C MET A 120 11.09 -1.79 2.62
N LEU A 121 9.83 -2.22 2.41
CA LEU A 121 9.50 -3.21 1.39
C LEU A 121 8.81 -2.56 0.18
N GLY A 122 9.33 -2.79 -1.01
CA GLY A 122 8.72 -2.32 -2.27
C GLY A 122 8.38 -3.48 -3.21
N PHE A 123 7.24 -3.35 -3.90
CA PHE A 123 6.79 -4.34 -4.89
C PHE A 123 6.90 -3.82 -6.32
N PHE A 124 7.64 -4.55 -7.16
CA PHE A 124 7.73 -4.27 -8.59
C PHE A 124 6.38 -4.45 -9.28
N GLY A 125 6.03 -3.48 -10.12
CA GLY A 125 4.77 -3.38 -10.86
C GLY A 125 4.65 -4.33 -12.05
N ALA A 126 4.74 -5.63 -11.80
CA ALA A 126 4.76 -6.66 -12.85
C ALA A 126 3.42 -6.84 -13.58
N GLY A 127 2.28 -6.55 -12.93
CA GLY A 127 0.96 -6.71 -13.55
C GLY A 127 0.82 -5.86 -14.82
N GLY A 128 0.35 -6.48 -15.92
CA GLY A 128 0.19 -5.84 -17.23
C GLY A 128 1.45 -5.81 -18.11
N LEU A 129 2.62 -6.16 -17.57
CA LEU A 129 3.83 -6.37 -18.37
C LEU A 129 3.81 -7.73 -19.09
N SER A 130 4.56 -7.83 -20.18
CA SER A 130 4.83 -9.13 -20.82
C SER A 130 5.77 -9.96 -19.94
N TYR A 131 5.79 -11.28 -20.14
CA TYR A 131 6.70 -12.19 -19.43
C TYR A 131 8.17 -11.71 -19.50
N ALA A 132 8.64 -11.35 -20.70
CA ALA A 132 9.99 -10.81 -20.89
C ALA A 132 10.21 -9.47 -20.18
N GLY A 133 9.18 -8.62 -20.12
CA GLY A 133 9.23 -7.37 -19.36
C GLY A 133 9.36 -7.61 -17.85
N VAL A 134 8.66 -8.62 -17.33
CA VAL A 134 8.81 -9.04 -15.93
C VAL A 134 10.23 -9.54 -15.68
N GLU A 135 10.73 -10.47 -16.49
CA GLU A 135 12.10 -11.01 -16.36
C GLU A 135 13.18 -9.91 -16.39
N GLN A 136 13.07 -8.97 -17.33
CA GLN A 136 13.98 -7.83 -17.43
C GLN A 136 13.91 -6.92 -16.21
N GLY A 137 12.72 -6.65 -15.67
CA GLY A 137 12.54 -5.86 -14.46
C GLY A 137 13.18 -6.51 -13.24
N LEU A 138 13.00 -7.83 -13.06
CA LEU A 138 13.65 -8.57 -11.98
C LEU A 138 15.18 -8.57 -12.12
N ALA A 139 15.70 -8.68 -13.34
CA ALA A 139 17.13 -8.61 -13.61
C ALA A 139 17.71 -7.23 -13.25
N ASP A 140 17.02 -6.13 -13.59
CA ASP A 140 17.43 -4.77 -13.22
C ASP A 140 17.48 -4.59 -11.70
N ILE A 141 16.45 -5.03 -10.96
CA ILE A 141 16.42 -4.95 -9.49
C ILE A 141 17.62 -5.69 -8.89
N ARG A 142 17.87 -6.93 -9.32
CA ARG A 142 19.02 -7.72 -8.83
C ARG A 142 20.35 -7.06 -9.17
N ALA A 143 20.50 -6.53 -10.38
CA ALA A 143 21.73 -5.87 -10.80
C ALA A 143 22.01 -4.63 -9.95
N ARG A 144 20.99 -3.80 -9.67
CA ARG A 144 21.11 -2.65 -8.79
C ARG A 144 21.43 -3.06 -7.36
N LEU A 145 20.78 -4.11 -6.83
CA LEU A 145 21.02 -4.61 -5.47
C LEU A 145 22.28 -5.48 -5.34
N ALA A 146 23.04 -5.71 -6.41
CA ALA A 146 24.22 -6.56 -6.38
C ALA A 146 25.23 -6.08 -5.32
N GLY A 147 25.76 -7.02 -4.52
CA GLY A 147 26.69 -6.72 -3.43
C GLY A 147 26.04 -6.19 -2.15
N ARG A 148 24.71 -5.96 -2.14
CA ARG A 148 23.95 -5.55 -0.96
C ARG A 148 23.14 -6.71 -0.43
N THR A 149 23.34 -7.05 0.84
CA THR A 149 22.70 -8.19 1.50
C THR A 149 21.64 -7.72 2.49
N GLY A 150 20.59 -8.51 2.68
CA GLY A 150 19.56 -8.24 3.71
C GLY A 150 18.52 -7.20 3.33
N LEU A 151 18.52 -6.69 2.09
CA LEU A 151 17.50 -5.74 1.63
C LEU A 151 16.26 -6.48 1.11
N ALA A 152 15.12 -6.17 1.71
CA ALA A 152 13.83 -6.76 1.34
C ALA A 152 13.26 -6.12 0.07
N TRP A 153 12.83 -6.94 -0.88
CA TRP A 153 12.10 -6.48 -2.06
C TRP A 153 11.21 -7.61 -2.60
N GLY A 154 10.19 -7.22 -3.37
CA GLY A 154 9.27 -8.18 -3.96
C GLY A 154 8.75 -7.77 -5.33
N ALA A 155 7.89 -8.61 -5.88
CA ALA A 155 7.19 -8.35 -7.14
C ALA A 155 5.70 -8.69 -7.02
N ASN A 156 4.88 -8.06 -7.84
CA ASN A 156 3.46 -8.36 -7.90
C ASN A 156 3.18 -9.67 -8.65
N LEU A 157 2.40 -10.56 -8.05
CA LEU A 157 1.74 -11.67 -8.74
C LEU A 157 0.26 -11.31 -8.87
N ILE A 158 -0.16 -10.87 -10.05
CA ILE A 158 -1.55 -10.50 -10.30
C ILE A 158 -2.36 -11.70 -10.79
N HIS A 159 -3.56 -11.89 -10.25
CA HIS A 159 -4.47 -12.88 -10.77
C HIS A 159 -4.90 -12.54 -12.20
N SER A 160 -4.73 -13.49 -13.12
CA SER A 160 -5.04 -13.31 -14.55
C SER A 160 -6.03 -14.41 -14.99
N PRO A 161 -7.35 -14.27 -14.71
CA PRO A 161 -8.32 -15.34 -14.92
C PRO A 161 -8.45 -15.80 -16.38
N HIS A 162 -8.19 -14.90 -17.33
CA HIS A 162 -8.18 -15.21 -18.77
C HIS A 162 -6.83 -15.72 -19.29
N GLU A 163 -5.75 -15.57 -18.51
CA GLU A 163 -4.39 -16.00 -18.88
C GLU A 163 -3.73 -16.86 -17.76
N PRO A 164 -4.35 -17.96 -17.29
CA PRO A 164 -3.85 -18.73 -16.15
C PRO A 164 -2.47 -19.36 -16.40
N ALA A 165 -2.14 -19.65 -17.66
CA ALA A 165 -0.81 -20.14 -18.04
C ALA A 165 0.27 -19.07 -17.86
N LEU A 166 -0.04 -17.79 -18.10
CA LEU A 166 0.87 -16.69 -17.85
C LEU A 166 1.10 -16.51 -16.35
N GLU A 167 0.03 -16.54 -15.55
CA GLU A 167 0.12 -16.47 -14.08
C GLU A 167 1.02 -17.58 -13.52
N ALA A 168 0.85 -18.83 -13.98
CA ALA A 168 1.69 -19.96 -13.58
C ALA A 168 3.16 -19.76 -13.98
N ARG A 169 3.43 -19.33 -15.22
CA ARG A 169 4.81 -19.08 -15.68
C ARG A 169 5.49 -17.96 -14.90
N VAL A 170 4.76 -16.91 -14.53
CA VAL A 170 5.32 -15.80 -13.72
C VAL A 170 5.62 -16.28 -12.29
N ALA A 171 4.75 -17.08 -11.68
CA ALA A 171 5.04 -17.69 -10.38
C ALA A 171 6.30 -18.58 -10.43
N GLU A 172 6.46 -19.38 -11.48
CA GLU A 172 7.66 -20.20 -11.70
C GLU A 172 8.92 -19.35 -11.93
N LEU A 173 8.81 -18.26 -12.68
CA LEU A 173 9.89 -17.29 -12.85
C LEU A 173 10.33 -16.73 -11.49
N PHE A 174 9.38 -16.34 -10.63
CA PHE A 174 9.69 -15.84 -9.29
C PHE A 174 10.41 -16.87 -8.41
N ILE A 175 9.97 -18.12 -8.44
CA ILE A 175 10.65 -19.22 -7.71
C ILE A 175 12.07 -19.41 -8.26
N ALA A 176 12.24 -19.52 -9.58
CA ALA A 176 13.53 -19.76 -10.22
C ALA A 176 14.53 -18.61 -10.00
N HIS A 177 14.04 -17.38 -9.92
CA HIS A 177 14.84 -16.18 -9.72
C HIS A 177 14.95 -15.73 -8.26
N ASP A 178 14.49 -16.57 -7.33
CA ASP A 178 14.64 -16.35 -5.90
C ASP A 178 13.96 -15.06 -5.39
N VAL A 179 12.87 -14.65 -6.02
CA VAL A 179 12.03 -13.54 -5.54
C VAL A 179 11.30 -14.03 -4.30
N ARG A 180 11.72 -13.57 -3.12
CA ARG A 180 11.28 -14.13 -1.82
C ARG A 180 9.94 -13.64 -1.33
N ILE A 181 9.47 -12.50 -1.84
CA ILE A 181 8.23 -11.87 -1.37
C ILE A 181 7.40 -11.49 -2.60
N VAL A 182 6.13 -11.90 -2.62
CA VAL A 182 5.18 -11.46 -3.65
C VAL A 182 3.98 -10.75 -3.03
N GLU A 183 3.54 -9.67 -3.68
CA GLU A 183 2.22 -9.10 -3.45
C GLU A 183 1.22 -9.82 -4.35
N ALA A 184 0.37 -10.67 -3.78
CA ALA A 184 -0.70 -11.35 -4.49
C ALA A 184 -1.93 -10.46 -4.55
N SER A 185 -2.33 -10.02 -5.74
CA SER A 185 -3.44 -9.05 -5.93
C SER A 185 -4.48 -9.52 -6.95
N ALA A 186 -5.70 -8.98 -6.85
CA ALA A 186 -6.85 -9.28 -7.71
C ALA A 186 -7.35 -10.74 -7.66
N PHE A 187 -6.86 -11.54 -6.72
CA PHE A 187 -7.34 -12.91 -6.54
C PHE A 187 -8.78 -12.92 -6.02
N MET A 188 -9.63 -13.68 -6.71
CA MET A 188 -11.02 -13.97 -6.26
C MET A 188 -11.13 -15.36 -5.62
N LYS A 189 -10.13 -16.21 -5.86
CA LYS A 189 -9.96 -17.56 -5.32
C LYS A 189 -8.47 -17.92 -5.36
N LEU A 190 -8.05 -18.92 -4.60
CA LEU A 190 -6.71 -19.49 -4.76
C LEU A 190 -6.56 -20.15 -6.13
N THR A 191 -5.37 -20.01 -6.70
CA THR A 191 -4.96 -20.68 -7.95
C THR A 191 -3.79 -21.61 -7.67
N PRO A 192 -3.55 -22.61 -8.56
CA PRO A 192 -2.34 -23.43 -8.46
C PRO A 192 -1.05 -22.59 -8.46
N ALA A 193 -1.02 -21.45 -9.16
CA ALA A 193 0.18 -20.61 -9.27
C ALA A 193 0.59 -19.98 -7.93
N VAL A 194 -0.35 -19.33 -7.24
CA VAL A 194 -0.05 -18.69 -5.94
C VAL A 194 0.21 -19.72 -4.84
N VAL A 195 -0.48 -20.87 -4.88
CA VAL A 195 -0.26 -21.97 -3.92
C VAL A 195 1.11 -22.61 -4.17
N HIS A 196 1.50 -22.86 -5.42
CA HIS A 196 2.83 -23.37 -5.75
C HIS A 196 3.92 -22.42 -5.26
N TYR A 197 3.81 -21.12 -5.51
CA TYR A 197 4.75 -20.12 -5.02
C TYR A 197 4.86 -20.14 -3.48
N ALA A 198 3.71 -20.10 -2.78
CA ALA A 198 3.65 -20.02 -1.33
C ALA A 198 4.29 -21.22 -0.61
N LEU A 199 4.14 -22.42 -1.18
CA LEU A 199 4.56 -23.67 -0.56
C LEU A 199 5.95 -24.13 -1.01
N SER A 200 6.47 -23.60 -2.12
CA SER A 200 7.82 -23.92 -2.61
C SER A 200 8.89 -23.48 -1.61
N GLY A 201 9.75 -24.42 -1.24
CA GLY A 201 10.81 -24.24 -0.27
C GLY A 201 10.37 -24.31 1.19
N LEU A 202 9.15 -24.79 1.50
CA LEU A 202 8.79 -25.13 2.87
C LEU A 202 9.71 -26.22 3.42
N SER A 203 10.24 -25.99 4.61
CA SER A 203 11.13 -26.91 5.30
C SER A 203 10.98 -26.77 6.81
N THR A 204 11.78 -27.50 7.58
CA THR A 204 11.89 -27.33 9.02
C THR A 204 13.31 -27.00 9.41
N ASP A 205 13.47 -26.10 10.38
CA ASP A 205 14.76 -25.83 11.00
C ASP A 205 15.20 -27.00 11.93
N PRO A 206 16.41 -26.96 12.52
CA PRO A 206 16.86 -28.00 13.45
C PRO A 206 16.02 -28.17 14.72
N SER A 207 15.20 -27.17 15.09
CA SER A 207 14.26 -27.25 16.23
C SER A 207 12.91 -27.87 15.84
N GLY A 208 12.67 -28.11 14.55
CA GLY A 208 11.41 -28.61 14.01
C GLY A 208 10.39 -27.51 13.71
N ALA A 209 10.76 -26.22 13.81
CA ALA A 209 9.90 -25.12 13.41
C ALA A 209 9.81 -25.05 11.89
N ILE A 210 8.61 -24.80 11.35
CA ILE A 210 8.42 -24.66 9.91
C ILE A 210 9.02 -23.34 9.43
N VAL A 211 9.89 -23.42 8.43
CA VAL A 211 10.51 -22.26 7.79
C VAL A 211 10.01 -22.20 6.36
N ARG A 212 9.57 -21.01 5.94
CA ARG A 212 9.19 -20.73 4.56
C ARG A 212 10.31 -20.00 3.84
N ARG A 213 10.52 -20.39 2.59
CA ARG A 213 11.43 -19.72 1.67
C ARG A 213 10.78 -18.50 1.03
N ASN A 214 9.48 -18.62 0.72
CA ASN A 214 8.70 -17.68 -0.05
C ASN A 214 7.54 -17.13 0.79
N HIS A 215 7.33 -15.81 0.70
CA HIS A 215 6.32 -15.08 1.46
C HIS A 215 5.28 -14.50 0.52
N VAL A 216 4.01 -14.77 0.81
CA VAL A 216 2.88 -14.16 0.12
C VAL A 216 2.29 -13.07 1.00
N MET A 217 2.25 -11.85 0.45
CA MET A 217 1.47 -10.75 0.97
C MET A 217 0.19 -10.63 0.16
N ALA A 218 -0.93 -11.14 0.68
CA ALA A 218 -2.20 -11.13 -0.04
C ALA A 218 -2.93 -9.80 0.16
N LYS A 219 -3.17 -9.07 -0.93
CA LYS A 219 -3.91 -7.82 -0.92
C LYS A 219 -5.38 -8.07 -1.23
N VAL A 220 -6.24 -7.77 -0.26
CA VAL A 220 -7.65 -8.19 -0.26
C VAL A 220 -8.57 -7.06 0.21
N SER A 221 -9.75 -6.98 -0.40
CA SER A 221 -10.83 -6.08 0.01
C SER A 221 -12.04 -6.81 0.61
N ARG A 222 -12.01 -8.15 0.65
CA ARG A 222 -13.17 -9.00 0.94
C ARG A 222 -12.82 -10.11 1.95
N PRO A 223 -13.59 -10.29 3.04
CA PRO A 223 -13.37 -11.32 4.05
C PRO A 223 -13.31 -12.75 3.48
N GLU A 224 -14.14 -13.07 2.49
CA GLU A 224 -14.19 -14.38 1.85
C GLU A 224 -12.88 -14.72 1.11
N VAL A 225 -12.21 -13.73 0.51
CA VAL A 225 -10.91 -13.93 -0.14
C VAL A 225 -9.81 -14.00 0.92
N ALA A 226 -9.86 -13.11 1.92
CA ALA A 226 -8.92 -13.12 3.04
C ALA A 226 -8.89 -14.48 3.74
N ARG A 227 -10.07 -15.09 3.98
CA ARG A 227 -10.20 -16.42 4.59
C ARG A 227 -9.37 -17.47 3.85
N MET A 228 -9.48 -17.51 2.51
CA MET A 228 -8.76 -18.49 1.71
C MET A 228 -7.22 -18.35 1.84
N PHE A 229 -6.72 -17.13 1.99
CA PHE A 229 -5.29 -16.89 2.15
C PHE A 229 -4.78 -17.15 3.59
N MET A 230 -5.63 -16.95 4.58
CA MET A 230 -5.33 -17.19 6.00
C MET A 230 -5.46 -18.66 6.40
N GLU A 231 -6.11 -19.49 5.60
CA GLU A 231 -6.25 -20.94 5.81
C GLU A 231 -5.08 -21.70 5.14
N PRO A 232 -4.78 -22.94 5.59
CA PRO A 232 -3.94 -23.86 4.83
C PRO A 232 -4.48 -24.10 3.42
N ALA A 233 -3.57 -24.33 2.46
CA ALA A 233 -3.95 -24.57 1.08
C ALA A 233 -4.88 -25.79 0.95
N PRO A 234 -5.93 -25.75 0.10
CA PRO A 234 -6.83 -26.88 -0.11
C PRO A 234 -6.08 -28.15 -0.51
N ALA A 235 -6.34 -29.27 0.16
CA ALA A 235 -5.63 -30.54 -0.06
C ALA A 235 -5.65 -31.00 -1.53
N ALA A 236 -6.76 -30.80 -2.24
CA ALA A 236 -6.86 -31.15 -3.66
C ALA A 236 -5.90 -30.35 -4.54
N LEU A 237 -5.68 -29.06 -4.26
CA LEU A 237 -4.70 -28.24 -4.98
C LEU A 237 -3.27 -28.70 -4.67
N VAL A 238 -2.98 -28.99 -3.40
CA VAL A 238 -1.66 -29.48 -2.98
C VAL A 238 -1.34 -30.82 -3.64
N SER A 239 -2.27 -31.79 -3.60
CA SER A 239 -2.10 -33.09 -4.24
C SER A 239 -1.92 -32.99 -5.76
N ALA A 240 -2.63 -32.08 -6.42
CA ALA A 240 -2.44 -31.85 -7.85
C ALA A 240 -1.05 -31.28 -8.17
N LEU A 241 -0.53 -30.37 -7.34
CA LEU A 241 0.82 -29.80 -7.49
C LEU A 241 1.91 -30.85 -7.20
N GLU A 242 1.74 -31.67 -6.18
CA GLU A 242 2.63 -32.80 -5.87
C GLU A 242 2.66 -33.82 -7.02
N ALA A 243 1.50 -34.23 -7.52
CA ALA A 243 1.41 -35.15 -8.66
C ALA A 243 2.03 -34.59 -9.95
N ALA A 244 2.01 -33.27 -10.12
CA ALA A 244 2.66 -32.57 -11.22
C ALA A 244 4.18 -32.33 -11.00
N GLY A 245 4.74 -32.80 -9.88
CA GLY A 245 6.15 -32.61 -9.52
C GLY A 245 6.53 -31.17 -9.18
N LYS A 246 5.54 -30.32 -8.86
CA LYS A 246 5.74 -28.91 -8.49
C LYS A 246 5.99 -28.74 -6.99
N LEU A 247 5.57 -29.70 -6.18
CA LEU A 247 5.87 -29.76 -4.75
C LEU A 247 6.48 -31.13 -4.42
N THR A 248 7.40 -31.13 -3.48
CA THR A 248 7.89 -32.34 -2.81
C THR A 248 6.86 -32.85 -1.81
N ALA A 249 6.94 -34.15 -1.47
CA ALA A 249 6.10 -34.74 -0.43
C ALA A 249 6.25 -34.02 0.92
N ARG A 250 7.46 -33.52 1.23
CA ARG A 250 7.72 -32.79 2.48
C ARG A 250 7.05 -31.41 2.47
N GLU A 251 7.11 -30.67 1.37
CA GLU A 251 6.39 -29.39 1.25
C GLU A 251 4.86 -29.59 1.35
N ALA A 252 4.33 -30.63 0.70
CA ALA A 252 2.92 -31.00 0.75
C ALA A 252 2.45 -31.45 2.15
N GLU A 253 3.33 -32.11 2.92
CA GLU A 253 3.07 -32.43 4.33
C GLU A 253 3.00 -31.15 5.19
N LEU A 254 4.02 -30.29 5.07
CA LEU A 254 4.14 -29.06 5.85
C LEU A 254 3.05 -28.04 5.53
N SER A 255 2.51 -28.03 4.31
CA SER A 255 1.49 -27.08 3.87
C SER A 255 0.20 -27.13 4.70
N ARG A 256 -0.05 -28.23 5.41
CA ARG A 256 -1.24 -28.41 6.27
C ARG A 256 -1.19 -27.61 7.56
N HIS A 257 0.00 -27.10 7.91
CA HIS A 257 0.28 -26.47 9.20
C HIS A 257 0.58 -24.98 9.09
N VAL A 258 0.51 -24.41 7.88
CA VAL A 258 0.79 -23.01 7.62
C VAL A 258 -0.32 -22.38 6.78
N PRO A 259 -0.62 -21.09 6.95
CA PRO A 259 -1.50 -20.38 6.04
C PRO A 259 -0.82 -20.20 4.67
N VAL A 260 -1.62 -20.02 3.61
CA VAL A 260 -1.10 -19.65 2.29
C VAL A 260 -0.31 -18.34 2.36
N ALA A 261 -0.85 -17.33 3.03
CA ALA A 261 -0.22 -16.04 3.28
C ALA A 261 -0.14 -15.74 4.77
N GLU A 262 1.01 -15.24 5.21
CA GLU A 262 1.21 -14.76 6.59
C GLU A 262 1.06 -13.25 6.70
N ASP A 263 0.93 -12.55 5.58
CA ASP A 263 0.75 -11.11 5.53
C ASP A 263 -0.48 -10.79 4.68
N ILE A 264 -1.49 -10.18 5.30
CA ILE A 264 -2.74 -9.81 4.66
C ILE A 264 -2.84 -8.30 4.63
N THR A 265 -2.76 -7.71 3.43
CA THR A 265 -2.99 -6.29 3.23
C THR A 265 -4.49 -6.04 3.04
N VAL A 266 -5.11 -5.35 3.99
CA VAL A 266 -6.47 -4.85 3.83
C VAL A 266 -6.45 -3.65 2.89
N GLU A 267 -6.95 -3.82 1.67
CA GLU A 267 -7.09 -2.74 0.70
C GLU A 267 -8.50 -2.14 0.79
N ALA A 268 -8.57 -0.96 1.43
CA ALA A 268 -9.75 -0.12 1.49
C ALA A 268 -9.91 0.70 0.20
N ASP A 269 -10.61 1.83 0.25
CA ASP A 269 -10.69 2.76 -0.88
C ASP A 269 -9.28 3.20 -1.37
N SER A 270 -8.92 2.77 -2.58
CA SER A 270 -7.61 2.94 -3.19
C SER A 270 -7.70 3.46 -4.63
N GLY A 271 -6.56 3.85 -5.22
CA GLY A 271 -6.48 4.19 -6.64
C GLY A 271 -6.38 2.93 -7.50
N GLY A 272 -6.98 2.94 -8.69
CA GLY A 272 -7.09 1.73 -9.52
C GLY A 272 -8.29 0.88 -9.11
N HIS A 273 -8.20 -0.43 -9.26
CA HIS A 273 -9.28 -1.34 -8.89
C HIS A 273 -9.58 -1.26 -7.38
N THR A 274 -10.84 -0.98 -7.03
CA THR A 274 -11.26 -0.77 -5.63
C THR A 274 -12.77 -1.02 -5.48
N ASP A 275 -13.15 -1.58 -4.34
CA ASP A 275 -14.55 -1.70 -3.89
C ASP A 275 -15.02 -0.46 -3.08
N ASN A 276 -14.18 0.57 -2.97
CA ASN A 276 -14.42 1.81 -2.21
C ASN A 276 -14.78 1.58 -0.72
N ARG A 277 -14.21 0.55 -0.09
CA ARG A 277 -14.54 0.19 1.30
C ARG A 277 -13.90 1.15 2.30
N PRO A 278 -14.61 1.55 3.38
CA PRO A 278 -14.00 2.32 4.46
C PRO A 278 -12.98 1.47 5.24
N LEU A 279 -11.76 1.99 5.39
CA LEU A 279 -10.67 1.25 6.04
C LEU A 279 -11.02 0.78 7.47
N PRO A 280 -11.57 1.61 8.38
CA PRO A 280 -11.81 1.16 9.76
C PRO A 280 -12.78 -0.01 9.87
N ALA A 281 -13.82 -0.02 9.03
CA ALA A 281 -14.82 -1.09 9.03
C ALA A 281 -14.23 -2.39 8.51
N LEU A 282 -13.60 -2.35 7.32
CA LEU A 282 -13.02 -3.54 6.70
C LEU A 282 -11.85 -4.10 7.52
N PHE A 283 -10.95 -3.23 8.00
CA PHE A 283 -9.80 -3.66 8.79
C PHE A 283 -10.23 -4.43 10.05
N SER A 284 -11.22 -3.91 10.77
CA SER A 284 -11.77 -4.57 11.96
C SER A 284 -12.32 -5.97 11.66
N GLU A 285 -13.05 -6.11 10.54
CA GLU A 285 -13.61 -7.40 10.11
C GLU A 285 -12.52 -8.43 9.79
N ILE A 286 -11.46 -8.02 9.08
CA ILE A 286 -10.34 -8.91 8.71
C ILE A 286 -9.51 -9.32 9.93
N VAL A 287 -9.32 -8.42 10.91
CA VAL A 287 -8.65 -8.74 12.19
C VAL A 287 -9.44 -9.79 12.96
N MET A 288 -10.75 -9.65 13.08
CA MET A 288 -11.59 -10.66 13.76
C MET A 288 -11.54 -12.02 13.04
N LEU A 289 -11.58 -12.00 11.70
CA LEU A 289 -11.46 -13.20 10.88
C LEU A 289 -10.13 -13.91 11.10
N ARG A 290 -9.02 -13.17 11.15
CA ARG A 290 -7.69 -13.73 11.44
C ARG A 290 -7.70 -14.47 12.77
N ASP A 291 -8.22 -13.84 13.82
CA ASP A 291 -8.20 -14.40 15.18
C ASP A 291 -9.08 -15.67 15.26
N GLU A 292 -10.23 -15.68 14.60
CA GLU A 292 -11.10 -16.85 14.43
C GLU A 292 -10.35 -18.02 13.76
N LEU A 293 -9.65 -17.75 12.66
CA LEU A 293 -8.96 -18.77 11.86
C LEU A 293 -7.72 -19.32 12.57
N ALA A 294 -6.93 -18.45 13.20
CA ALA A 294 -5.77 -18.86 13.99
C ALA A 294 -6.18 -19.86 15.08
N HIS A 295 -7.29 -19.59 15.78
CA HIS A 295 -7.84 -20.50 16.78
C HIS A 295 -8.38 -21.80 16.15
N ARG A 296 -9.19 -21.71 15.09
CA ARG A 296 -9.80 -22.88 14.42
C ARG A 296 -8.77 -23.88 13.91
N HIS A 297 -7.68 -23.39 13.32
CA HIS A 297 -6.69 -24.23 12.66
C HIS A 297 -5.46 -24.54 13.54
N GLY A 298 -5.39 -23.97 14.75
CA GLY A 298 -4.24 -24.14 15.64
C GLY A 298 -2.94 -23.67 15.00
N LEU A 299 -3.00 -22.61 14.19
CA LEU A 299 -1.83 -22.10 13.47
C LEU A 299 -0.82 -21.54 14.47
N LYS A 300 0.40 -22.07 14.45
CA LYS A 300 1.49 -21.59 15.31
C LYS A 300 2.04 -20.25 14.84
N THR A 301 2.02 -20.00 13.53
CA THR A 301 2.49 -18.74 12.95
C THR A 301 1.37 -17.71 12.96
N ARG A 302 1.68 -16.51 13.46
CA ARG A 302 0.73 -15.40 13.50
C ARG A 302 0.64 -14.75 12.12
N VAL A 303 -0.56 -14.79 11.53
CA VAL A 303 -0.89 -13.97 10.37
C VAL A 303 -0.89 -12.49 10.78
N ARG A 304 -0.18 -11.66 10.02
CA ARG A 304 -0.10 -10.21 10.19
C ARG A 304 -1.10 -9.54 9.27
N VAL A 305 -1.77 -8.49 9.76
CA VAL A 305 -2.78 -7.75 8.98
C VAL A 305 -2.29 -6.32 8.82
N GLY A 306 -1.96 -5.94 7.59
CA GLY A 306 -1.58 -4.57 7.23
C GLY A 306 -2.76 -3.76 6.67
N ALA A 307 -2.55 -2.46 6.51
CA ALA A 307 -3.57 -1.52 6.05
C ALA A 307 -3.10 -0.73 4.82
N GLY A 308 -3.91 -0.75 3.76
CA GLY A 308 -3.75 0.04 2.55
C GLY A 308 -5.07 0.69 2.11
N GLY A 309 -4.99 1.64 1.18
CA GLY A 309 -6.12 2.49 0.80
C GLY A 309 -6.32 3.66 1.78
N GLY A 310 -6.32 4.89 1.26
CA GLY A 310 -6.38 6.11 2.08
C GLY A 310 -5.11 6.49 2.85
N ILE A 311 -4.09 5.62 2.96
CA ILE A 311 -2.85 5.90 3.69
C ILE A 311 -1.94 6.86 2.90
N SER A 312 -1.77 8.08 3.40
CA SER A 312 -1.12 9.18 2.66
C SER A 312 -0.69 10.39 3.48
N THR A 313 -1.01 10.43 4.76
CA THR A 313 -0.62 11.49 5.69
C THR A 313 -0.14 10.89 7.01
N PRO A 314 0.65 11.63 7.81
CA PRO A 314 1.01 11.20 9.15
C PRO A 314 -0.18 10.76 10.01
N GLN A 315 -1.33 11.45 9.89
CA GLN A 315 -2.56 11.10 10.60
C GLN A 315 -3.12 9.74 10.16
N SER A 316 -3.18 9.49 8.85
CA SER A 316 -3.67 8.20 8.34
C SER A 316 -2.77 7.03 8.73
N VAL A 317 -1.44 7.24 8.78
CA VAL A 317 -0.47 6.23 9.21
C VAL A 317 -0.59 5.97 10.71
N ALA A 318 -0.59 7.01 11.54
CA ALA A 318 -0.81 6.87 12.99
C ALA A 318 -2.16 6.20 13.30
N GLY A 319 -3.22 6.55 12.56
CA GLY A 319 -4.53 5.94 12.68
C GLY A 319 -4.53 4.45 12.32
N ALA A 320 -3.86 4.05 11.24
CA ALA A 320 -3.72 2.65 10.86
C ALA A 320 -3.01 1.82 11.94
N PHE A 321 -1.89 2.32 12.46
CA PHE A 321 -1.17 1.67 13.55
C PHE A 321 -1.98 1.62 14.85
N ALA A 322 -2.72 2.69 15.17
CA ALA A 322 -3.61 2.71 16.33
C ALA A 322 -4.77 1.71 16.23
N MET A 323 -5.21 1.34 15.02
CA MET A 323 -6.17 0.25 14.80
C MET A 323 -5.54 -1.15 14.95
N GLY A 324 -4.21 -1.25 15.04
CA GLY A 324 -3.48 -2.51 15.17
C GLY A 324 -2.92 -3.05 13.84
N ALA A 325 -2.74 -2.21 12.82
CA ALA A 325 -2.07 -2.62 11.58
C ALA A 325 -0.63 -3.05 11.84
N ALA A 326 -0.25 -4.22 11.33
CA ALA A 326 1.11 -4.73 11.41
C ALA A 326 2.09 -3.90 10.57
N TYR A 327 1.62 -3.42 9.42
CA TYR A 327 2.34 -2.55 8.50
C TYR A 327 1.34 -1.70 7.71
N VAL A 328 1.83 -0.63 7.09
CA VAL A 328 1.04 0.23 6.21
C VAL A 328 1.48 0.11 4.75
N VAL A 329 0.54 0.27 3.83
CA VAL A 329 0.78 0.21 2.39
C VAL A 329 0.35 1.52 1.73
N THR A 330 1.26 2.12 0.97
CA THR A 330 0.98 3.30 0.14
C THR A 330 0.98 2.95 -1.34
N GLY A 331 0.25 3.73 -2.15
CA GLY A 331 0.12 3.54 -3.59
C GLY A 331 0.09 4.87 -4.35
N SER A 332 -1.04 5.58 -4.31
CA SER A 332 -1.24 6.83 -5.09
C SER A 332 -0.12 7.86 -4.91
N VAL A 333 0.37 8.04 -3.68
CA VAL A 333 1.45 9.01 -3.38
C VAL A 333 2.77 8.64 -4.06
N ASN A 334 3.06 7.34 -4.17
CA ASN A 334 4.29 6.82 -4.77
C ASN A 334 4.32 7.07 -6.29
N GLN A 335 3.15 7.06 -6.96
CA GLN A 335 3.07 7.39 -8.38
C GLN A 335 3.54 8.82 -8.69
N SER A 336 3.43 9.73 -7.72
CA SER A 336 3.87 11.12 -7.86
C SER A 336 5.37 11.34 -7.61
N CYS A 337 6.09 10.30 -7.20
CA CYS A 337 7.52 10.36 -6.89
C CYS A 337 8.37 10.23 -8.15
N VAL A 338 9.61 10.74 -8.11
CA VAL A 338 10.51 10.81 -9.28
C VAL A 338 10.94 9.44 -9.80
N GLU A 339 10.93 8.42 -8.95
CA GLU A 339 11.28 7.04 -9.26
C GLU A 339 10.12 6.27 -9.94
N SER A 340 8.92 6.82 -9.92
CA SER A 340 7.73 6.25 -10.58
C SER A 340 7.91 6.22 -12.10
N GLY A 341 7.40 5.15 -12.73
CA GLY A 341 7.40 4.96 -14.19
C GLY A 341 6.38 5.83 -14.93
N LEU A 342 5.60 6.63 -14.21
CA LEU A 342 4.65 7.58 -14.79
C LEU A 342 5.40 8.77 -15.43
N SER A 343 4.92 9.32 -16.55
CA SER A 343 5.56 10.48 -17.18
C SER A 343 5.64 11.70 -16.26
N ALA A 344 6.63 12.59 -16.49
CA ALA A 344 6.77 13.83 -15.72
C ALA A 344 5.47 14.65 -15.71
N ARG A 345 4.81 14.75 -16.87
CA ARG A 345 3.53 15.46 -17.01
C ARG A 345 2.43 14.86 -16.15
N ALA A 346 2.30 13.54 -16.13
CA ALA A 346 1.29 12.88 -15.33
C ALA A 346 1.59 12.98 -13.82
N ARG A 347 2.87 13.00 -13.40
CA ARG A 347 3.26 13.32 -12.01
C ARG A 347 2.90 14.74 -11.60
N GLU A 348 3.08 15.73 -12.48
CA GLU A 348 2.62 17.11 -12.24
C GLU A 348 1.10 17.19 -12.06
N MET A 349 0.33 16.39 -12.82
CA MET A 349 -1.12 16.31 -12.66
C MET A 349 -1.50 15.76 -11.28
N LEU A 350 -0.83 14.68 -10.85
CA LEU A 350 -1.02 14.12 -9.50
C LEU A 350 -0.68 15.11 -8.39
N ALA A 351 0.38 15.91 -8.53
CA ALA A 351 0.77 16.91 -7.53
C ALA A 351 -0.25 18.05 -7.36
N LYS A 352 -1.16 18.22 -8.32
CA LYS A 352 -2.23 19.24 -8.29
C LYS A 352 -3.58 18.67 -7.87
N ALA A 353 -3.69 17.36 -7.66
CA ALA A 353 -4.93 16.71 -7.28
C ALA A 353 -5.39 17.14 -5.87
N SER A 354 -6.69 17.37 -5.69
CA SER A 354 -7.34 17.45 -4.39
C SER A 354 -8.08 16.15 -4.05
N VAL A 355 -8.58 16.01 -2.82
CA VAL A 355 -9.31 14.82 -2.36
C VAL A 355 -10.53 14.53 -3.23
N ALA A 356 -11.17 15.58 -3.77
CA ALA A 356 -12.36 15.46 -4.60
C ALA A 356 -12.05 15.23 -6.09
N ASP A 357 -10.78 15.22 -6.50
CA ASP A 357 -10.36 15.16 -7.91
C ASP A 357 -10.24 13.74 -8.47
N VAL A 358 -10.96 12.79 -7.87
CA VAL A 358 -11.02 11.39 -8.31
C VAL A 358 -12.44 10.97 -8.66
N MET A 359 -12.56 9.93 -9.48
CA MET A 359 -13.86 9.31 -9.82
C MET A 359 -13.69 7.85 -10.23
N MET A 360 -14.75 7.06 -10.10
CA MET A 360 -14.82 5.72 -10.69
C MET A 360 -15.05 5.80 -12.20
N ALA A 361 -14.31 5.00 -12.97
CA ALA A 361 -14.46 4.88 -14.42
C ALA A 361 -14.34 3.41 -14.86
N PRO A 362 -14.95 3.03 -15.98
CA PRO A 362 -14.86 1.66 -16.49
C PRO A 362 -13.41 1.19 -16.64
N ALA A 363 -13.14 -0.02 -16.15
CA ALA A 363 -11.87 -0.70 -16.31
C ALA A 363 -11.75 -1.29 -17.71
N SER A 364 -10.52 -1.43 -18.22
CA SER A 364 -10.28 -2.09 -19.51
C SER A 364 -10.43 -3.61 -19.40
N ASP A 365 -9.98 -4.16 -18.27
CA ASP A 365 -10.21 -5.54 -17.86
C ASP A 365 -11.63 -5.68 -17.29
N MET A 366 -12.32 -6.76 -17.68
CA MET A 366 -13.72 -7.01 -17.31
C MET A 366 -14.66 -5.83 -17.66
N PHE A 367 -14.33 -5.07 -18.70
CA PHE A 367 -15.16 -3.96 -19.20
C PHE A 367 -16.59 -4.42 -19.48
N GLU A 368 -16.73 -5.59 -20.08
CA GLU A 368 -17.98 -6.24 -20.44
C GLU A 368 -18.86 -6.54 -19.21
N MET A 369 -18.25 -6.68 -18.03
CA MET A 369 -18.92 -6.94 -16.75
C MET A 369 -19.23 -5.66 -15.96
N GLY A 370 -18.87 -4.48 -16.48
CA GLY A 370 -19.12 -3.20 -15.83
C GLY A 370 -18.23 -2.90 -14.63
N VAL A 371 -17.08 -3.57 -14.52
CA VAL A 371 -16.09 -3.31 -13.47
C VAL A 371 -15.53 -1.89 -13.63
N ASN A 372 -15.36 -1.20 -12.51
CA ASN A 372 -14.81 0.15 -12.48
C ASN A 372 -13.52 0.19 -11.64
N LEU A 373 -12.73 1.22 -11.91
CA LEU A 373 -11.53 1.57 -11.16
C LEU A 373 -11.51 3.09 -10.85
N GLN A 374 -10.78 3.48 -9.81
CA GLN A 374 -10.69 4.87 -9.35
C GLN A 374 -9.52 5.59 -10.02
N VAL A 375 -9.83 6.72 -10.67
CA VAL A 375 -8.87 7.50 -11.48
C VAL A 375 -8.91 8.98 -11.14
N LEU A 376 -7.81 9.66 -11.46
CA LEU A 376 -7.75 11.12 -11.48
C LEU A 376 -8.74 11.66 -12.52
N LYS A 377 -9.61 12.60 -12.11
CA LYS A 377 -10.52 13.31 -13.01
C LYS A 377 -10.06 14.73 -13.35
N ARG A 378 -9.20 15.33 -12.52
CA ARG A 378 -8.73 16.70 -12.76
C ARG A 378 -7.69 16.71 -13.87
N GLY A 379 -7.95 17.53 -14.90
CA GLY A 379 -7.04 17.68 -16.04
C GLY A 379 -7.07 16.51 -17.04
N SER A 380 -7.97 15.53 -16.85
CA SER A 380 -8.19 14.43 -17.78
C SER A 380 -9.68 14.23 -18.04
N MET A 381 -10.02 13.96 -19.29
CA MET A 381 -11.35 13.57 -19.77
C MET A 381 -11.51 12.05 -19.89
N PHE A 382 -10.49 11.26 -19.53
CA PHE A 382 -10.56 9.79 -19.54
C PHE A 382 -11.80 9.27 -18.83
N GLY A 383 -12.05 9.67 -17.57
CA GLY A 383 -13.16 9.15 -16.78
C GLY A 383 -14.53 9.37 -17.44
N PRO A 384 -14.89 10.61 -17.82
CA PRO A 384 -16.11 10.88 -18.59
C PRO A 384 -16.20 10.12 -19.92
N ARG A 385 -15.10 10.06 -20.68
CA ARG A 385 -15.06 9.35 -21.99
C ARG A 385 -15.25 7.84 -21.80
N ALA A 386 -14.58 7.23 -20.84
CA ALA A 386 -14.72 5.80 -20.51
C ALA A 386 -16.16 5.45 -20.10
N ARG A 387 -16.79 6.26 -19.24
CA ARG A 387 -18.22 6.09 -18.87
C ARG A 387 -19.13 6.18 -20.08
N LYS A 388 -18.84 7.08 -21.02
CA LYS A 388 -19.60 7.23 -22.25
C LYS A 388 -19.46 6.01 -23.17
N LEU A 389 -18.24 5.50 -23.36
CA LEU A 389 -17.99 4.26 -24.09
C LEU A 389 -18.73 3.07 -23.48
N TYR A 390 -18.74 2.95 -22.15
CA TYR A 390 -19.51 1.91 -21.47
C TYR A 390 -21.03 2.09 -21.64
N GLY A 391 -21.55 3.32 -21.55
CA GLY A 391 -22.95 3.62 -21.81
C GLY A 391 -23.37 3.20 -23.23
N TRP A 392 -22.54 3.48 -24.23
CA TRP A 392 -22.75 3.01 -25.60
C TRP A 392 -22.70 1.48 -25.70
N TYR A 393 -21.72 0.84 -25.07
CA TYR A 393 -21.61 -0.63 -25.07
C TYR A 393 -22.83 -1.31 -24.44
N ALA A 394 -23.28 -0.82 -23.28
CA ALA A 394 -24.40 -1.39 -22.56
C ALA A 394 -25.73 -1.19 -23.31
N GLY A 395 -25.94 0.01 -23.86
CA GLY A 395 -27.20 0.42 -24.49
C GLY A 395 -27.40 -0.02 -25.94
N ASN A 396 -26.36 -0.53 -26.62
CA ASN A 396 -26.42 -0.89 -28.04
C ASN A 396 -26.10 -2.37 -28.29
N PRO A 397 -26.64 -2.97 -29.36
CA PRO A 397 -26.38 -4.36 -29.71
C PRO A 397 -24.99 -4.54 -30.35
N ASP A 398 -24.49 -3.55 -31.09
CA ASP A 398 -23.26 -3.66 -31.88
C ASP A 398 -22.63 -2.28 -32.16
N LEU A 399 -21.42 -2.33 -32.73
CA LEU A 399 -20.66 -1.14 -33.12
C LEU A 399 -21.34 -0.37 -34.25
N ALA A 400 -21.98 -1.04 -35.21
CA ALA A 400 -22.62 -0.40 -36.35
C ALA A 400 -23.75 0.55 -35.91
N THR A 401 -24.53 0.16 -34.90
CA THR A 401 -25.57 1.00 -34.30
C THR A 401 -24.98 2.27 -33.70
N VAL A 402 -23.88 2.16 -32.94
CA VAL A 402 -23.18 3.32 -32.37
C VAL A 402 -22.62 4.23 -33.46
N LEU A 403 -22.09 3.67 -34.55
CA LEU A 403 -21.56 4.45 -35.66
C LEU A 403 -22.64 5.23 -36.42
N GLY A 404 -23.86 4.69 -36.49
CA GLY A 404 -24.99 5.36 -37.14
C GLY A 404 -25.34 6.71 -36.50
N GLU A 405 -25.21 6.82 -35.17
CA GLU A 405 -25.60 8.02 -34.42
C GLU A 405 -24.41 8.84 -33.91
N HIS A 406 -23.30 8.18 -33.56
CA HIS A 406 -22.23 8.78 -32.76
C HIS A 406 -20.83 8.67 -33.37
N ARG A 407 -20.67 8.30 -34.66
CA ARG A 407 -19.34 8.11 -35.29
C ARG A 407 -18.37 9.26 -35.04
N GLY A 408 -18.76 10.50 -35.36
CA GLY A 408 -17.85 11.65 -35.23
C GLY A 408 -17.40 11.91 -33.79
N GLU A 409 -18.24 11.60 -32.81
CA GLU A 409 -17.86 11.72 -31.40
C GLU A 409 -16.97 10.56 -30.95
N LEU A 410 -17.27 9.33 -31.37
CA LEU A 410 -16.43 8.16 -31.09
C LEU A 410 -15.03 8.35 -31.68
N GLU A 411 -14.91 8.74 -32.94
CA GLU A 411 -13.62 8.99 -33.60
C GLU A 411 -12.85 10.12 -32.92
N LYS A 412 -13.53 11.14 -32.39
CA LYS A 412 -12.90 12.19 -31.58
C LYS A 412 -12.34 11.65 -30.25
N ILE A 413 -13.01 10.68 -29.61
CA ILE A 413 -12.49 10.01 -28.40
C ILE A 413 -11.27 9.15 -28.76
N LEU A 414 -11.39 8.36 -29.83
CA LEU A 414 -10.34 7.47 -30.31
C LEU A 414 -9.11 8.26 -30.80
N GLY A 415 -9.31 9.47 -31.33
CA GLY A 415 -8.28 10.25 -32.02
C GLY A 415 -7.90 9.68 -33.40
N LYS A 416 -8.70 8.73 -33.90
CA LYS A 416 -8.50 7.95 -35.14
C LYS A 416 -9.86 7.52 -35.69
N SER A 417 -9.88 7.10 -36.95
CA SER A 417 -11.05 6.42 -37.50
C SER A 417 -11.27 5.08 -36.78
N VAL A 418 -12.52 4.63 -36.74
CA VAL A 418 -12.89 3.36 -36.11
C VAL A 418 -12.26 2.18 -36.86
N GLU A 419 -12.15 2.29 -38.18
CA GLU A 419 -11.52 1.31 -39.05
C GLU A 419 -10.03 1.12 -38.73
N GLU A 420 -9.29 2.21 -38.50
CA GLU A 420 -7.88 2.16 -38.10
C GLU A 420 -7.72 1.50 -36.73
N VAL A 421 -8.54 1.88 -35.75
CA VAL A 421 -8.51 1.28 -34.41
C VAL A 421 -8.81 -0.21 -34.46
N TRP A 422 -9.78 -0.63 -35.27
CA TRP A 422 -10.08 -2.05 -35.46
C TRP A 422 -8.92 -2.79 -36.14
N ALA A 423 -8.24 -2.18 -37.13
CA ALA A 423 -7.07 -2.77 -37.76
C ALA A 423 -5.92 -2.99 -36.76
N GLU A 424 -5.61 -2.00 -35.93
CA GLU A 424 -4.61 -2.14 -34.86
C GLU A 424 -4.99 -3.22 -33.85
N THR A 425 -6.27 -3.26 -33.47
CA THR A 425 -6.80 -4.24 -32.52
C THR A 425 -6.67 -5.67 -33.06
N ARG A 426 -6.97 -5.88 -34.34
CA ARG A 426 -6.77 -7.18 -35.01
C ARG A 426 -5.30 -7.60 -34.99
N GLN A 427 -4.41 -6.72 -35.44
CA GLN A 427 -2.98 -7.01 -35.48
C GLN A 427 -2.43 -7.40 -34.09
N TYR A 428 -2.88 -6.72 -33.03
CA TYR A 428 -2.47 -7.03 -31.66
C TYR A 428 -2.91 -8.43 -31.22
N TRP A 429 -4.18 -8.80 -31.47
CA TRP A 429 -4.71 -10.10 -31.05
C TRP A 429 -4.28 -11.25 -31.95
N GLU A 430 -4.00 -11.03 -33.24
CA GLU A 430 -3.42 -12.05 -34.14
C GLU A 430 -2.09 -12.61 -33.60
N GLN A 431 -1.28 -11.74 -32.97
CA GLN A 431 0.02 -12.14 -32.41
C GLN A 431 -0.07 -12.73 -31.01
N ARG A 432 -1.09 -12.33 -30.23
CA ARG A 432 -1.22 -12.68 -28.81
C ARG A 432 -2.16 -13.84 -28.56
N GLU A 433 -3.37 -13.77 -29.12
CA GLU A 433 -4.43 -14.75 -28.89
C GLU A 433 -5.48 -14.71 -30.03
N PRO A 434 -5.25 -15.46 -31.13
CA PRO A 434 -6.13 -15.47 -32.30
C PRO A 434 -7.61 -15.82 -32.01
N SER A 435 -7.88 -16.63 -30.98
CA SER A 435 -9.24 -17.01 -30.57
C SER A 435 -10.11 -15.82 -30.16
N VAL A 436 -9.51 -14.70 -29.73
CA VAL A 436 -10.23 -13.45 -29.46
C VAL A 436 -10.87 -12.90 -30.74
N LEU A 437 -10.21 -13.06 -31.88
CA LEU A 437 -10.73 -12.58 -33.17
C LEU A 437 -11.81 -13.50 -33.73
N ASP A 438 -11.70 -14.82 -33.51
CA ASP A 438 -12.76 -15.76 -33.86
C ASP A 438 -14.07 -15.44 -33.12
N LEU A 439 -13.96 -15.05 -31.83
CA LEU A 439 -15.12 -14.61 -31.05
C LEU A 439 -15.68 -13.28 -31.57
N ALA A 440 -14.82 -12.29 -31.83
CA ALA A 440 -15.24 -10.99 -32.35
C ALA A 440 -15.91 -11.08 -33.73
N ALA A 441 -15.54 -12.07 -34.55
CA ALA A 441 -16.19 -12.32 -35.83
C ALA A 441 -17.61 -12.90 -35.69
N ARG A 442 -17.92 -13.54 -34.57
CA ARG A 442 -19.23 -14.18 -34.29
C ARG A 442 -20.12 -13.37 -33.37
N ASP A 443 -19.55 -12.43 -32.62
CA ASP A 443 -20.22 -11.57 -31.66
C ASP A 443 -19.88 -10.10 -31.91
N ALA A 444 -20.80 -9.40 -32.58
CA ALA A 444 -20.66 -7.97 -32.91
C ALA A 444 -20.62 -7.07 -31.66
N LYS A 445 -21.20 -7.51 -30.54
CA LYS A 445 -21.12 -6.80 -29.27
C LYS A 445 -19.74 -6.93 -28.65
N TYR A 446 -19.15 -8.13 -28.75
CA TYR A 446 -17.77 -8.36 -28.34
C TYR A 446 -16.77 -7.56 -29.20
N GLN A 447 -16.98 -7.50 -30.52
CA GLN A 447 -16.18 -6.64 -31.40
C GLN A 447 -16.22 -5.17 -30.97
N MET A 448 -17.40 -4.65 -30.64
CA MET A 448 -17.57 -3.30 -30.10
C MET A 448 -16.77 -3.11 -28.80
N ALA A 449 -16.83 -4.08 -27.88
CA ALA A 449 -16.06 -4.03 -26.64
C ALA A 449 -14.55 -3.94 -26.90
N LEU A 450 -14.02 -4.71 -27.85
CA LEU A 450 -12.58 -4.67 -28.19
C LEU A 450 -12.14 -3.29 -28.69
N VAL A 451 -12.95 -2.62 -29.53
CA VAL A 451 -12.66 -1.25 -30.00
C VAL A 451 -12.65 -0.26 -28.85
N PHE A 452 -13.60 -0.35 -27.92
CA PHE A 452 -13.63 0.56 -26.76
C PHE A 452 -12.49 0.26 -25.77
N ARG A 453 -12.16 -1.02 -25.56
CA ARG A 453 -11.05 -1.46 -24.72
C ARG A 453 -9.69 -1.02 -25.27
N TRP A 454 -9.54 -0.83 -26.58
CA TRP A 454 -8.35 -0.21 -27.17
C TRP A 454 -8.10 1.18 -26.55
N TYR A 455 -9.13 2.03 -26.49
CA TYR A 455 -8.99 3.37 -25.88
C TYR A 455 -8.64 3.27 -24.39
N LEU A 456 -9.34 2.41 -23.65
CA LEU A 456 -9.10 2.21 -22.22
C LEU A 456 -7.67 1.70 -21.96
N GLY A 457 -7.17 0.74 -22.72
CA GLY A 457 -5.81 0.23 -22.58
C GLY A 457 -4.75 1.26 -22.97
N LYS A 458 -4.94 1.96 -24.10
CA LYS A 458 -4.01 2.99 -24.57
C LYS A 458 -3.94 4.20 -23.63
N SER A 459 -5.04 4.54 -22.97
CA SER A 459 -5.11 5.68 -22.03
C SER A 459 -4.15 5.58 -20.85
N SER A 460 -3.89 4.38 -20.34
CA SER A 460 -2.85 4.15 -19.33
C SER A 460 -1.46 4.30 -19.92
N ARG A 461 -1.22 3.73 -21.11
CA ARG A 461 0.07 3.83 -21.82
C ARG A 461 0.44 5.27 -22.16
N TRP A 462 -0.50 6.08 -22.65
CA TRP A 462 -0.25 7.50 -22.93
C TRP A 462 0.21 8.27 -21.70
N ALA A 463 -0.35 7.98 -20.52
CA ALA A 463 0.06 8.60 -19.27
C ALA A 463 1.49 8.20 -18.82
N ILE A 464 1.87 6.95 -19.09
CA ILE A 464 3.21 6.40 -18.81
C ILE A 464 4.24 7.01 -19.77
N GLU A 465 3.98 6.96 -21.08
CA GLU A 465 4.88 7.44 -22.13
C GLU A 465 4.95 8.98 -22.18
N GLY A 466 3.91 9.67 -21.71
CA GLY A 466 3.84 11.12 -21.71
C GLY A 466 3.47 11.70 -23.08
N ASP A 467 2.59 11.03 -23.81
CA ASP A 467 2.12 11.46 -25.14
C ASP A 467 1.47 12.86 -25.08
N PRO A 468 2.11 13.90 -25.64
CA PRO A 468 1.65 15.28 -25.52
C PRO A 468 0.29 15.52 -26.22
N ASP A 469 -0.06 14.70 -27.21
CA ASP A 469 -1.31 14.85 -27.97
C ASP A 469 -2.50 14.17 -27.27
N ARG A 470 -2.22 13.38 -26.22
CA ARG A 470 -3.21 12.58 -25.48
C ARG A 470 -3.34 12.95 -24.02
N VAL A 471 -2.85 14.12 -23.59
CA VAL A 471 -2.91 14.56 -22.17
C VAL A 471 -4.32 14.53 -21.57
N LEU A 472 -5.34 14.94 -22.33
CA LEU A 472 -6.74 14.87 -21.89
C LEU A 472 -7.28 13.43 -21.82
N ASP A 473 -6.54 12.45 -22.29
CA ASP A 473 -6.91 11.04 -22.33
C ASP A 473 -6.07 10.20 -21.37
N TYR A 474 -5.23 10.82 -20.53
CA TYR A 474 -4.44 10.09 -19.56
C TYR A 474 -5.34 9.40 -18.53
N GLN A 475 -5.22 8.08 -18.45
CA GLN A 475 -5.75 7.29 -17.35
C GLN A 475 -4.68 7.16 -16.27
N ILE A 476 -4.91 7.82 -15.14
CA ILE A 476 -4.02 7.78 -13.98
C ILE A 476 -4.80 7.20 -12.80
N TRP A 477 -4.41 6.02 -12.34
CA TRP A 477 -5.05 5.33 -11.22
C TRP A 477 -4.70 6.04 -9.92
N CYS A 478 -5.67 6.70 -9.31
CA CYS A 478 -5.42 7.60 -8.20
C CYS A 478 -6.63 7.63 -7.28
N GLY A 479 -6.41 7.38 -5.98
CA GLY A 479 -7.44 7.54 -4.94
C GLY A 479 -7.37 8.89 -4.24
N PRO A 480 -8.35 9.22 -3.36
CA PRO A 480 -8.43 10.49 -2.64
C PRO A 480 -7.19 10.77 -1.77
N SER A 481 -6.47 9.71 -1.39
CA SER A 481 -5.17 9.72 -0.72
C SER A 481 -4.14 10.69 -1.35
N MET A 482 -4.12 10.83 -2.68
CA MET A 482 -3.19 11.76 -3.33
C MET A 482 -3.50 13.23 -2.97
N GLY A 483 -4.79 13.57 -2.94
CA GLY A 483 -5.23 14.90 -2.54
C GLY A 483 -4.93 15.21 -1.09
N ALA A 484 -5.14 14.25 -0.20
CA ALA A 484 -4.80 14.40 1.23
C ALA A 484 -3.31 14.61 1.44
N PHE A 485 -2.46 13.84 0.74
CA PHE A 485 -1.02 14.04 0.72
C PHE A 485 -0.64 15.44 0.22
N ASN A 486 -1.22 15.89 -0.90
CA ASN A 486 -0.93 17.21 -1.46
C ASN A 486 -1.31 18.34 -0.48
N SER A 487 -2.45 18.22 0.21
CA SER A 487 -2.85 19.17 1.25
C SER A 487 -1.89 19.18 2.43
N TRP A 488 -1.36 18.03 2.83
CA TRP A 488 -0.35 17.94 3.90
C TRP A 488 1.02 18.48 3.46
N ALA A 489 1.42 18.22 2.22
CA ALA A 489 2.70 18.64 1.65
C ALA A 489 2.74 20.12 1.23
N ALA A 490 1.59 20.78 1.10
CA ALA A 490 1.50 22.18 0.67
C ALA A 490 2.33 23.12 1.55
N GLY A 491 3.08 24.03 0.92
CA GLY A 491 4.01 24.96 1.56
C GLY A 491 5.33 24.32 2.03
N SER A 492 5.54 23.02 1.79
CA SER A 492 6.78 22.32 2.15
C SER A 492 7.64 22.02 0.91
N TYR A 493 8.85 21.49 1.14
CA TYR A 493 9.72 21.09 0.03
C TYR A 493 9.15 19.93 -0.82
N LEU A 494 8.26 19.09 -0.26
CA LEU A 494 7.58 17.99 -0.97
C LEU A 494 6.39 18.44 -1.83
N GLU A 495 6.00 19.72 -1.79
CA GLU A 495 4.90 20.24 -2.61
C GLU A 495 5.18 19.98 -4.10
N ARG A 496 6.41 20.29 -4.54
CA ARG A 496 6.90 20.07 -5.90
C ARG A 496 7.20 18.59 -6.14
N CYS A 497 6.62 18.02 -7.20
CA CYS A 497 6.78 16.60 -7.52
C CYS A 497 8.22 16.20 -7.80
N GLU A 498 9.04 17.13 -8.28
CA GLU A 498 10.47 16.94 -8.57
C GLU A 498 11.30 16.71 -7.30
N HIS A 499 10.76 17.03 -6.12
CA HIS A 499 11.39 16.79 -4.83
C HIS A 499 10.81 15.58 -4.10
N ARG A 500 9.80 14.92 -4.68
CA ARG A 500 9.18 13.71 -4.10
C ARG A 500 10.04 12.50 -4.43
N ASN A 501 10.97 12.20 -3.55
CA ASN A 501 11.67 10.92 -3.53
C ASN A 501 10.86 9.95 -2.67
N VAL A 502 10.73 8.71 -3.12
CA VAL A 502 9.82 7.74 -2.52
C VAL A 502 10.21 7.38 -1.07
N ASP A 503 11.51 7.38 -0.77
CA ASP A 503 12.07 7.20 0.56
C ASP A 503 11.70 8.37 1.49
N GLN A 504 11.86 9.61 1.02
CA GLN A 504 11.56 10.81 1.80
C GLN A 504 10.07 10.93 2.12
N VAL A 505 9.22 10.52 1.18
CA VAL A 505 7.78 10.39 1.41
C VAL A 505 7.52 9.41 2.54
N ALA A 506 8.06 8.19 2.45
CA ALA A 506 7.85 7.16 3.47
C ALA A 506 8.36 7.58 4.85
N LEU A 507 9.59 8.10 4.93
CA LEU A 507 10.22 8.56 6.17
C LEU A 507 9.43 9.68 6.84
N ASN A 508 8.94 10.67 6.08
CA ASN A 508 8.15 11.76 6.66
C ASN A 508 6.77 11.30 7.14
N LEU A 509 6.15 10.34 6.45
CA LEU A 509 4.90 9.75 6.91
C LEU A 509 5.08 9.01 8.24
N LEU A 510 6.14 8.21 8.36
CA LEU A 510 6.48 7.45 9.56
C LEU A 510 6.91 8.36 10.73
N GLU A 511 7.79 9.33 10.48
CA GLU A 511 8.24 10.30 11.50
C GLU A 511 7.07 11.15 12.02
N GLY A 512 6.23 11.64 11.12
CA GLY A 512 5.04 12.38 11.50
C GLY A 512 4.04 11.53 12.28
N ALA A 513 3.89 10.26 11.91
CA ALA A 513 3.03 9.33 12.65
C ALA A 513 3.55 9.10 14.08
N ALA A 514 4.87 8.99 14.27
CA ALA A 514 5.47 8.90 15.60
C ALA A 514 5.18 10.15 16.45
N GLN A 515 5.24 11.35 15.85
CA GLN A 515 4.90 12.60 16.54
C GLN A 515 3.41 12.65 16.93
N ILE A 516 2.52 12.25 16.03
CA ILE A 516 1.07 12.22 16.31
C ILE A 516 0.76 11.21 17.42
N SER A 517 1.38 10.03 17.39
CA SER A 517 1.26 9.02 18.44
C SER A 517 1.78 9.54 19.79
N ARG A 518 2.90 10.26 19.80
CA ARG A 518 3.44 10.94 21.00
C ARG A 518 2.45 11.96 21.56
N ALA A 519 1.88 12.80 20.71
CA ALA A 519 0.89 13.79 21.11
C ALA A 519 -0.37 13.12 21.70
N GLN A 520 -0.82 12.02 21.08
CA GLN A 520 -1.95 11.26 21.60
C GLN A 520 -1.63 10.58 22.95
N GLN A 521 -0.43 10.03 23.12
CA GLN A 521 0.00 9.42 24.38
C GLN A 521 -0.01 10.44 25.53
N ALA A 522 0.54 11.66 25.31
CA ALA A 522 0.48 12.72 26.31
C ALA A 522 -0.97 13.15 26.62
N ARG A 523 -1.83 13.22 25.60
CA ARG A 523 -3.26 13.51 25.77
C ARG A 523 -3.96 12.46 26.61
N THR A 524 -3.63 11.17 26.47
CA THR A 524 -4.20 10.10 27.32
C THR A 524 -3.79 10.20 28.79
N CYS A 525 -2.71 10.93 29.10
CA CYS A 525 -2.31 11.27 30.47
C CYS A 525 -2.93 12.57 30.99
N GLY A 526 -3.89 13.17 30.28
CA GLY A 526 -4.60 14.37 30.70
C GLY A 526 -3.89 15.70 30.41
N VAL A 527 -2.73 15.67 29.72
CA VAL A 527 -2.01 16.89 29.33
C VAL A 527 -2.87 17.70 28.36
N PRO A 528 -2.96 19.04 28.49
CA PRO A 528 -3.71 19.91 27.57
C PRO A 528 -2.96 20.08 26.23
N VAL A 529 -2.83 18.99 25.48
CA VAL A 529 -2.06 18.94 24.22
C VAL A 529 -2.74 19.82 23.16
N PRO A 530 -2.06 20.87 22.65
CA PRO A 530 -2.63 21.75 21.65
C PRO A 530 -2.80 21.07 20.30
N VAL A 531 -3.71 21.61 19.48
CA VAL A 531 -3.94 21.14 18.10
C VAL A 531 -2.68 21.19 17.24
N SER A 532 -1.76 22.13 17.49
CA SER A 532 -0.50 22.26 16.77
C SER A 532 0.44 21.06 16.96
N ALA A 533 0.33 20.29 18.05
CA ALA A 533 1.14 19.09 18.27
C ALA A 533 0.83 17.97 17.26
N PHE A 534 -0.37 17.98 16.67
CA PHE A 534 -0.82 17.03 15.64
C PHE A 534 -0.47 17.48 14.21
N ARG A 535 0.23 18.61 14.07
CA ARG A 535 0.71 19.12 12.79
C ARG A 535 2.20 18.78 12.62
N TYR A 536 2.47 17.83 11.72
CA TYR A 536 3.81 17.54 11.25
C TYR A 536 4.01 18.17 9.86
N ILE A 537 5.10 18.92 9.69
CA ILE A 537 5.47 19.53 8.40
C ILE A 537 6.62 18.71 7.81
N PRO A 538 6.56 18.31 6.53
CA PRO A 538 7.65 17.58 5.90
C PRO A 538 8.99 18.29 6.05
N ARG A 539 10.04 17.51 6.36
CA ARG A 539 11.43 17.94 6.41
C ARG A 539 12.34 16.89 5.76
N PRO A 540 13.49 17.27 5.19
CA PRO A 540 14.47 16.28 4.75
C PRO A 540 14.90 15.39 5.92
N LEU A 541 14.88 14.07 5.70
CA LEU A 541 15.24 13.06 6.70
C LEU A 541 16.38 12.20 6.16
N SER A 542 17.22 11.71 7.07
CA SER A 542 18.27 10.75 6.75
C SER A 542 18.17 9.54 7.67
N ILE A 543 18.51 8.38 7.13
CA ILE A 543 18.61 7.15 7.90
C ILE A 543 20.06 7.06 8.38
N ALA A 544 20.27 7.09 9.69
CA ALA A 544 21.58 6.80 10.25
C ALA A 544 21.95 5.35 9.92
N PRO A 545 23.18 5.06 9.42
CA PRO A 545 23.62 3.71 9.16
C PRO A 545 23.57 2.87 10.45
N ASP A 546 23.20 1.60 10.32
CA ASP A 546 23.02 0.69 11.45
C ASP A 546 24.28 0.69 12.33
N GLY A 547 24.11 1.05 13.61
CA GLY A 547 25.20 1.19 14.59
C GLY A 547 25.48 2.62 15.05
N ALA A 548 25.04 3.65 14.31
CA ALA A 548 25.06 5.02 14.79
C ALA A 548 23.74 5.30 15.53
N ARG A 549 23.71 5.02 16.84
CA ARG A 549 22.67 5.60 17.72
C ARG A 549 22.79 7.12 17.58
N SER A 550 21.85 7.76 16.90
CA SER A 550 21.74 9.21 16.94
C SER A 550 21.44 9.60 18.39
N THR A 551 22.43 10.21 19.05
CA THR A 551 22.31 10.84 20.36
C THR A 551 21.18 11.85 20.38
#